data_AF-A0A7V8WY79-F1
#
_entry.id   AF-A0A7V8WY79-F1
#
_cell.length_a   1.000
_cell.length_b   1.000
_cell.length_c   1.000
_cell.angle_alpha   90.00
_cell.angle_beta   90.00
_cell.angle_gamma   90.00
#
_symmetry.space_group_name_H-M   'P 1'
#
loop_
_entity.id
_entity.type
_entity.pdbx_description
1 polymer ?
#
loop_
_entity_poly.entity_id
_entity_poly.type
_entity_poly.pdbx_seq_one_letter_code
_entity_poly.pdbx_strand_id
1 'polypeptide(L)' 'MLGPILIVLVVVVILPITLLVGGALAAALFSWALDKTSAQDHEGNELLDLNK' A
#
# COMPACT_ATOMS: atom_id res chain seq x y z
N MET A 1 -25.52 10.68 23.75
CA MET A 1 -24.41 9.72 23.97
C MET A 1 -23.79 9.20 22.67
N LEU A 2 -24.50 9.18 21.53
CA LEU A 2 -23.99 8.64 20.27
C LEU A 2 -22.75 9.38 19.72
N GLY A 3 -22.73 10.72 19.75
CA GLY A 3 -21.59 11.52 19.26
C GLY A 3 -20.25 11.16 19.92
N PRO A 4 -20.14 11.20 21.26
CA PRO A 4 -18.93 10.78 21.97
C PRO A 4 -18.48 9.35 21.65
N ILE A 5 -19.41 8.39 21.51
CA ILE A 5 -19.10 7.00 21.16
C ILE A 5 -18.46 6.91 19.78
N LEU A 6 -19.00 7.63 18.79
CA LEU A 6 -18.43 7.66 17.44
C LEU A 6 -17.03 8.26 17.42
N ILE A 7 -16.79 9.31 18.19
CA ILE A 7 -15.46 9.93 18.30
C ILE A 7 -14.45 8.93 18.85
N VAL A 8 -14.80 8.22 19.93
CA VAL A 8 -13.92 7.20 20.52
C VAL A 8 -13.64 6.09 19.51
N LEU A 9 -14.65 5.60 18.80
CA LEU A 9 -14.49 4.55 17.79
C LEU A 9 -13.55 5.00 16.65
N VAL A 10 -13.72 6.23 16.16
CA VAL A 10 -12.86 6.77 15.09
C VAL A 10 -11.42 6.88 15.56
N VAL A 11 -11.18 7.50 16.71
CA VAL A 11 -9.83 7.81 17.19
C VAL A 11 -9.08 6.55 17.64
N VAL A 12 -9.75 5.64 18.35
CA VAL A 12 -9.10 4.50 19.00
C VAL A 12 -9.02 3.28 18.07
N VAL A 13 -9.96 3.13 17.12
CA VAL A 13 -10.04 1.92 16.29
C VAL A 13 -9.77 2.23 14.82
N ILE A 14 -10.52 3.15 14.22
CA ILE A 14 -10.44 3.38 12.77
C ILE A 14 -9.09 4.01 12.40
N LEU A 15 -8.66 5.04 13.13
CA LEU A 15 -7.44 5.78 12.84
C LEU A 15 -6.17 4.90 12.88
N PRO A 16 -5.90 4.08 13.92
CA PRO A 16 -4.71 3.22 13.90
C PRO A 16 -4.76 2.15 12.81
N ILE A 17 -5.91 1.53 12.57
CA ILE A 17 -6.05 0.51 11.51
C ILE A 17 -5.78 1.15 10.15
N THR A 18 -6.38 2.30 9.88
CA THR A 18 -6.23 2.99 8.59
C THR A 18 -4.80 3.49 8.37
N LEU A 19 -4.08 3.94 9.40
CA LEU A 19 -2.68 4.31 9.27
C LEU A 19 -1.78 3.11 8.98
N LEU A 20 -1.95 2.01 9.72
CA LEU A 20 -1.13 0.81 9.55
C LEU A 20 -1.37 0.13 8.20
N VAL A 21 -2.63 -0.06 7.83
CA VAL A 21 -3.00 -0.70 6.57
C VAL A 21 -2.80 0.25 5.39
N GLY A 22 -3.10 1.53 5.56
CA GLY A 22 -2.95 2.54 4.51
C GLY A 22 -1.49 2.72 4.07
N GLY A 23 -0.55 2.73 5.02
CA GLY A 23 0.88 2.77 4.70
C GLY A 23 1.34 1.55 3.92
N ALA A 24 0.92 0.35 4.35
CA ALA A 24 1.24 -0.90 3.65
C ALA A 24 0.65 -0.95 2.23
N LEU A 25 -0.61 -0.54 2.08
CA LEU A 25 -1.28 -0.45 0.78
C LEU A 25 -0.58 0.55 -0.15
N ALA A 26 -0.21 1.73 0.36
CA ALA A 26 0.52 2.73 -0.42
C ALA A 26 1.87 2.17 -0.89
N ALA A 27 2.64 1.54 0.00
CA ALA A 27 3.92 0.92 -0.35
C ALA A 27 3.77 -0.18 -1.40
N ALA A 28 2.75 -1.04 -1.28
CA ALA A 28 2.47 -2.08 -2.25
C ALA A 28 2.10 -1.50 -3.63
N LEU A 29 1.26 -0.46 -3.66
CA LEU A 29 0.89 0.23 -4.90
C LEU A 29 2.08 0.90 -5.56
N PHE A 30 2.94 1.55 -4.78
CA PHE A 30 4.18 2.14 -5.30
C PHE A 30 5.14 1.08 -5.83
N SER A 31 5.31 -0.03 -5.12
CA SER A 31 6.15 -1.16 -5.57
C SER A 31 5.63 -1.73 -6.89
N TRP A 32 4.32 -1.94 -7.02
CA TRP A 32 3.72 -2.45 -8.24
C TRP A 32 3.86 -1.47 -9.42
N ALA A 33 3.64 -0.18 -9.17
CA ALA A 33 3.82 0.84 -10.20
C ALA A 33 5.27 0.90 -10.70
N LEU A 34 6.24 0.80 -9.78
CA LEU A 34 7.66 0.83 -10.11
C LEU A 34 8.10 -0.41 -10.88
N ASP A 35 7.61 -1.59 -10.47
CA ASP A 35 7.88 -2.86 -11.16
C ASP A 35 7.39 -2.82 -12.60
N LYS A 36 6.14 -2.35 -12.81
CA LYS A 36 5.56 -2.18 -14.14
C LYS A 36 6.38 -1.24 -15.02
N THR A 37 6.83 -0.11 -14.48
CA THR A 37 7.72 0.79 -15.21
C THR A 37 9.06 0.13 -15.54
N SER A 38 9.66 -0.57 -14.58
CA SER A 38 10.95 -1.25 -14.78
C SER A 38 10.89 -2.31 -15.88
N ALA A 39 9.78 -3.06 -15.97
CA ALA A 39 9.57 -4.08 -16.98
C ALA A 39 9.37 -3.47 -18.38
N GLN A 40 8.74 -2.30 -18.47
CA GLN A 40 8.56 -1.58 -19.73
C GLN A 40 9.85 -0.92 -20.22
N ASP A 41 10.63 -0.34 -19.30
CA ASP A 41 11.87 0.36 -19.65
C ASP A 41 13.04 -0.61 -19.97
N HIS A 42 12.94 -1.87 -19.56
CA HIS A 42 13.97 -2.90 -19.74
C HIS A 42 13.48 -4.13 -20.53
N GLU A 43 12.71 -3.91 -21.60
CA GLU A 43 12.31 -4.97 -22.53
C GLU A 43 13.55 -5.75 -23.05
N GLY A 44 13.63 -7.04 -22.71
CA GLY A 44 14.76 -7.92 -23.08
C GLY A 44 15.82 -8.12 -21.99
N ASN A 45 15.60 -7.65 -20.75
CA ASN A 45 16.54 -7.85 -19.66
C ASN A 45 16.49 -9.28 -19.10
N GLU A 46 17.53 -10.04 -19.43
CA GLU A 46 17.76 -11.43 -19.03
C GLU A 46 17.66 -11.67 -17.51
N LEU A 47 17.93 -10.63 -16.70
CA LEU A 47 17.87 -10.72 -15.23
C LEU A 47 16.44 -10.65 -14.67
N LEU A 48 15.52 -9.95 -15.35
CA LEU A 48 14.10 -9.97 -15.00
C LEU A 48 13.49 -11.34 -15.31
N ASP A 49 13.97 -12.02 -16.37
CA ASP A 49 13.48 -13.33 -16.76
C ASP A 49 13.89 -14.47 -15.80
N LEU A 50 15.01 -14.29 -15.09
CA LEU A 50 15.55 -15.19 -14.07
C LEU A 50 14.92 -15.00 -12.68
N ASN A 51 14.29 -13.85 -12.42
CA ASN A 51 13.67 -13.50 -11.14
C ASN A 51 12.21 -13.99 -11.02
N LYS A 52 11.84 -15.06 -11.73
CA LYS A 52 10.50 -15.68 -11.67
C LYS A 52 10.27 -16.45 -10.38
#